data_AF-A0A0Q6TCU3-F1
#
_entry.id   AF-A0A0Q6TCU3-F1
#
_cell.length_a   1.000
_cell.length_b   1.000
_cell.length_c   1.000
_cell.angle_alpha   90.00
_cell.angle_beta   90.00
_cell.angle_gamma   90.00
#
_symmetry.space_group_name_H-M   'P 1'
#
loop_
_entity.id
_entity.type
_entity.pdbx_description
1 polymer ?
#
loop_
_entity_poly.entity_id
_entity_poly.type
_entity_poly.pdbx_seq_one_letter_code
_entity_poly.pdbx_strand_id
1 'polypeptide(L)' 'MQVVVWTFRPENAFLAADFRDGAGLSARHDAGSVAEIRRYLETDIDGLFSDDPALTRKAIDG' A
#
# COMPACT_ATOMS: atom_id res chain seq x y z
N MET A 1 10.04 16.28 -12.96
CA MET A 1 10.31 16.24 -11.51
C MET A 1 9.86 14.87 -11.04
N GLN A 2 10.64 14.16 -10.22
CA GLN A 2 10.24 12.83 -9.75
C GLN A 2 9.33 12.92 -8.52
N VAL A 3 8.27 12.11 -8.50
CA VAL A 3 7.34 11.95 -7.38
C VAL A 3 7.51 10.54 -6.81
N VAL A 4 7.95 10.46 -5.55
CA VAL A 4 8.17 9.20 -4.84
C VAL A 4 7.37 9.20 -3.55
N VAL A 5 6.63 8.13 -3.29
CA VAL A 5 5.76 8.01 -2.11
C VAL A 5 6.44 7.22 -0.99
N TRP A 6 6.30 7.67 0.26
CA TRP A 6 6.81 6.99 1.46
C TRP A 6 5.76 7.01 2.59
N THR A 7 5.57 5.97 3.40
CA THR A 7 5.99 4.56 3.27
C THR A 7 4.72 3.71 3.36
N PHE A 8 4.53 2.77 2.44
CA PHE A 8 3.41 1.83 2.52
C PHE A 8 3.64 0.80 3.62
N ARG A 9 2.59 0.57 4.41
CA ARG A 9 2.59 -0.31 5.57
C ARG A 9 1.31 -1.14 5.60
N PRO A 10 1.39 -2.47 5.82
CA PRO A 10 0.24 -3.34 5.68
C PRO A 10 -0.70 -3.35 6.89
N GLU A 11 -0.39 -2.66 7.99
CA GLU A 11 -1.26 -2.60 9.16
C GLU A 11 -2.41 -1.61 8.98
N ASN A 12 -3.63 -1.98 9.38
CA ASN A 12 -4.85 -1.19 9.21
C ASN A 12 -4.74 0.24 9.73
N ALA A 13 -3.94 0.49 10.77
CA ALA A 13 -3.70 1.83 11.30
C ALA A 13 -3.10 2.79 10.27
N PHE A 14 -2.33 2.28 9.30
CA PHE A 14 -1.60 3.05 8.29
C PHE A 14 -2.31 3.10 6.94
N LEU A 15 -3.17 2.12 6.64
CA LEU A 15 -3.96 2.12 5.41
C LEU A 15 -4.94 3.29 5.38
N ALA A 16 -5.22 3.85 4.20
CA ALA A 16 -6.38 4.71 4.02
C ALA A 16 -7.68 3.98 4.41
N ALA A 17 -8.66 4.71 4.93
CA ALA A 17 -9.87 4.13 5.51
C ALA A 17 -10.61 3.17 4.55
N ASP A 18 -10.59 3.46 3.25
CA ASP A 18 -11.22 2.67 2.20
C ASP A 18 -10.59 1.28 2.01
N PHE A 19 -9.36 1.06 2.50
CA PHE A 19 -8.61 -0.19 2.35
C PHE A 19 -8.46 -0.97 3.66
N ARG A 20 -9.04 -0.49 4.76
CA ARG A 20 -9.03 -1.20 6.05
C ARG A 20 -10.07 -2.30 6.08
N ASP A 21 -9.81 -3.33 6.88
CA ASP A 21 -10.83 -4.32 7.24
C ASP A 21 -11.31 -4.15 8.69
N GLY A 22 -12.19 -5.05 9.13
CA GLY A 22 -12.74 -5.06 10.49
C GLY A 22 -11.88 -5.74 11.56
N ALA A 23 -10.66 -6.20 11.24
CA ALA A 23 -9.83 -6.97 12.16
C ALA A 23 -9.14 -6.12 13.26
N GLY A 24 -9.34 -4.80 13.22
CA GLY A 24 -8.81 -3.85 14.19
C GLY A 24 -7.56 -3.11 13.69
N LEU A 25 -7.21 -2.00 14.33
CA LEU A 25 -6.19 -1.07 13.82
C LEU A 25 -4.78 -1.68 13.77
N SER A 26 -4.43 -2.57 14.69
CA SER A 26 -3.12 -3.21 14.70
C SER A 26 -3.04 -4.45 13.81
N ALA A 27 -4.15 -4.87 13.19
CA ALA A 27 -4.16 -6.03 12.33
C ALA A 27 -3.48 -5.74 10.99
N ARG A 28 -2.75 -6.73 10.50
CA ARG A 28 -2.14 -6.72 9.17
C ARG A 28 -3.18 -7.11 8.11
N HIS A 29 -3.27 -6.33 7.04
CA HIS A 29 -4.22 -6.51 5.95
C HIS A 29 -3.53 -6.38 4.57
N ASP A 30 -2.99 -7.51 4.11
CA ASP A 30 -2.22 -7.60 2.86
C ASP A 30 -3.01 -7.19 1.62
N ALA A 31 -4.29 -7.58 1.55
CA ALA A 31 -5.15 -7.24 0.41
C ALA A 31 -5.42 -5.73 0.34
N GLY A 32 -5.65 -5.08 1.48
CA GLY A 32 -5.80 -3.63 1.56
C GLY A 32 -4.54 -2.89 1.16
N SER A 33 -3.37 -3.34 1.64
CA SER A 33 -2.08 -2.77 1.28
C SER A 33 -1.82 -2.85 -0.24
N VAL A 34 -2.07 -4.00 -0.85
CA VAL A 34 -1.93 -4.16 -2.32
C VAL A 34 -2.90 -3.26 -3.07
N ALA A 35 -4.15 -3.15 -2.64
CA ALA A 35 -5.15 -2.29 -3.27
C ALA A 35 -4.77 -0.81 -3.18
N GLU A 36 -4.25 -0.36 -2.03
CA GLU A 36 -3.78 1.00 -1.84
C GLU A 36 -2.57 1.32 -2.71
N ILE A 37 -1.56 0.43 -2.76
CA ILE A 37 -0.39 0.61 -3.63
C ILE A 37 -0.84 0.76 -5.09
N ARG A 38 -1.75 -0.10 -5.56
CA ARG A 38 -2.29 -0.01 -6.93
C ARG A 38 -2.98 1.31 -7.21
N ARG A 39 -3.76 1.84 -6.25
CA ARG A 39 -4.39 3.15 -6.38
C ARG A 39 -3.36 4.28 -6.57
N TYR A 40 -2.22 4.22 -5.90
CA TYR A 40 -1.16 5.22 -6.09
C TYR A 40 -0.38 4.99 -7.41
N LEU A 41 -0.17 3.74 -7.83
CA LEU A 41 0.42 3.45 -9.14
C LEU A 41 -0.43 4.01 -10.29
N GLU A 42 -1.77 4.00 -10.17
CA GLU A 42 -2.69 4.62 -11.13
C GLU A 42 -2.50 6.14 -11.30
N THR A 43 -1.82 6.80 -10.35
CA THR A 43 -1.50 8.24 -10.42
C THR A 43 -0.18 8.55 -11.14
N ASP A 44 0.47 7.54 -11.70
CA ASP A 44 1.73 7.66 -12.46
C ASP A 44 2.91 8.19 -11.62
N ILE A 45 3.04 7.69 -10.38
CA ILE A 45 4.20 7.98 -9.52
C ILE A 45 5.48 7.34 -10.08
N ASP A 46 6.61 8.03 -9.92
CA ASP A 46 7.91 7.54 -10.40
C ASP A 46 8.50 6.44 -9.50
N GLY A 47 8.02 6.32 -8.26
CA GLY A 47 8.49 5.28 -7.34
C GLY A 47 7.77 5.29 -6.00
N LEU A 48 8.05 4.27 -5.19
CA LEU A 48 7.50 4.15 -3.84
C LEU A 48 8.45 3.41 -2.90
N PHE A 49 8.30 3.69 -1.60
CA PHE A 49 8.89 2.94 -0.50
C PHE A 49 7.82 2.18 0.27
N SER A 50 8.16 0.95 0.68
CA SER A 50 7.28 0.07 1.43
C SER A 50 8.10 -0.75 2.43
N ASP A 51 7.55 -0.97 3.61
CA ASP A 51 8.14 -1.87 4.61
C ASP A 51 8.02 -3.34 4.19
N ASP A 52 7.09 -3.67 3.28
CA ASP A 52 6.92 -5.01 2.72
C ASP A 52 7.17 -5.01 1.20
N PRO A 53 8.41 -5.32 0.75
CA PRO A 53 8.72 -5.36 -0.67
C PRO A 53 8.03 -6.51 -1.41
N ALA A 54 7.62 -7.58 -0.72
CA ALA A 54 6.92 -8.70 -1.37
C ALA A 54 5.49 -8.33 -1.74
N LEU A 55 4.75 -7.66 -0.84
CA LEU A 55 3.44 -7.10 -1.15
C LEU A 55 3.51 -6.04 -2.25
N THR A 56 4.54 -5.20 -2.19
CA THR A 56 4.80 -4.20 -3.24
C THR A 56 5.02 -4.85 -4.59
N ARG A 57 5.83 -5.92 -4.64
CA ARG A 57 6.07 -6.67 -5.87
C ARG A 57 4.78 -7.27 -6.42
N LYS A 58 3.97 -7.90 -5.57
CA LYS A 58 2.65 -8.42 -5.93
C LYS A 58 1.70 -7.33 -6.46
N ALA A 59 1.76 -6.12 -5.90
CA ALA A 59 0.95 -5.01 -6.38
C ALA A 59 1.33 -4.59 -7.80
N ILE A 60 2.65 -4.53 -8.08
CA ILE A 60 3.22 -4.18 -9.41
C ILE A 60 2.96 -5.28 -10.44
N ASP A 61 3.03 -6.55 -10.06
CA ASP A 61 2.92 -7.67 -11.00
C ASP A 61 1.47 -7.91 -11.51
N GLY A 62 0.45 -7.48 -10.76
CA GLY A 62 -0.98 -7.59 -11.14
C GLY A 62 -1.65 -8.90 -10.75
#